data_AF-A0A6T9XWP4-F1
#
_entry.id   AF-A0A6T9XWP4-F1
#
_cell.length_a   1.000
_cell.length_b   1.000
_cell.length_c   1.000
_cell.angle_alpha   90.00
_cell.angle_beta   90.00
_cell.angle_gamma   90.00
#
_symmetry.space_group_name_H-M   'P 1'
#
loop_
_entity.id
_entity.type
_entity.pdbx_description
1 polymer ?
#
loop_
_entity_poly.entity_id
_entity_poly.type
_entity_poly.pdbx_seq_one_letter_code
_entity_poly.pdbx_strand_id
1 'polypeptide(L)'
;MLRFFIIAAEIIVLVIVLRSPFVQYLFEDIQNSVSDWLVTIATLPERKELRSLQDKINIELSPLKPYQQSYVKQITADAASVKRFHHIYCENDDINPNFTGTKRAKLCLIVKQSPVMQVSK
;
A
#
# COMPACT_ATOMS: atom_id res chain seq x y z
N MET A 1 -44.19 -27.65 8.49
CA MET A 1 -44.93 -26.71 9.36
C MET A 1 -44.06 -26.26 10.54
N LEU A 2 -43.86 -27.07 11.59
CA LEU A 2 -43.13 -26.66 12.81
C LEU A 2 -41.69 -26.14 12.56
N ARG A 3 -40.92 -26.82 11.70
CA ARG A 3 -39.56 -26.40 11.33
C ARG A 3 -39.52 -25.01 10.68
N PHE A 4 -40.53 -24.65 9.90
CA PHE A 4 -40.62 -23.32 9.30
C PHE A 4 -40.88 -22.23 10.34
N PHE A 5 -41.75 -22.50 11.32
CA PHE A 5 -42.01 -21.57 12.42
C PHE A 5 -40.78 -21.36 13.31
N ILE A 6 -40.00 -22.42 13.56
CA ILE A 6 -38.75 -22.33 14.33
C ILE A 6 -37.73 -21.45 13.59
N ILE A 7 -37.52 -21.71 12.28
CA ILE A 7 -36.61 -20.92 11.45
C ILE A 7 -37.07 -19.44 11.37
N ALA A 8 -38.36 -19.21 11.20
CA ALA A 8 -38.90 -17.85 11.15
C ALA A 8 -38.74 -17.12 12.49
N ALA A 9 -38.99 -17.78 13.61
CA ALA A 9 -38.81 -17.21 14.95
C ALA A 9 -37.35 -16.87 15.22
N GLU A 10 -36.41 -17.74 14.81
CA GLU A 10 -34.98 -17.50 14.95
C GLU A 10 -34.53 -16.28 14.13
N ILE A 11 -34.97 -16.16 12.88
CA ILE A 11 -34.68 -14.98 12.04
C ILE A 11 -35.25 -13.71 12.68
N ILE A 12 -36.47 -13.75 13.22
CA ILE A 12 -37.10 -12.59 13.88
C ILE A 12 -36.30 -12.16 15.11
N VAL A 13 -35.90 -13.10 15.96
CA VAL A 13 -35.07 -12.83 17.14
C VAL A 13 -33.73 -12.20 16.73
N LEU A 14 -33.10 -12.74 15.69
CA LEU A 14 -31.83 -12.24 15.17
C LEU A 14 -31.97 -10.80 14.64
N VAL A 15 -33.05 -10.50 13.92
CA VAL A 15 -33.36 -9.14 13.44
C VAL A 15 -33.60 -8.17 14.59
N ILE A 16 -34.31 -8.58 15.65
CA ILE A 16 -34.58 -7.74 16.84
C ILE A 16 -33.27 -7.41 17.56
N VAL A 17 -32.38 -8.40 17.74
CA VAL A 17 -31.07 -8.20 18.36
C VAL A 17 -30.21 -7.26 17.53
N LEU A 18 -30.15 -7.46 16.20
CA LEU A 18 -29.40 -6.61 15.26
C LEU A 18 -29.91 -5.17 15.21
N ARG A 19 -31.22 -4.96 15.37
CA ARG A 19 -31.87 -3.64 15.37
C ARG A 19 -31.90 -2.98 16.75
N SER A 20 -31.33 -3.63 17.77
CA SER A 20 -31.34 -3.08 19.13
C SER A 20 -30.44 -1.83 19.23
N PRO A 21 -30.81 -0.85 20.08
CA PRO A 21 -30.02 0.36 20.27
C PRO A 21 -28.61 0.08 20.82
N PHE A 22 -28.42 -1.06 21.49
CA PHE A 22 -27.11 -1.52 21.97
C PHE A 22 -26.15 -1.86 20.82
N VAL A 23 -26.65 -2.57 19.80
CA VAL A 23 -25.86 -2.95 18.63
C VAL A 23 -25.59 -1.73 17.74
N GLN A 24 -26.55 -0.81 17.63
CA GLN A 24 -26.37 0.45 16.91
C GLN A 24 -25.29 1.35 17.54
N TYR A 25 -25.28 1.46 18.87
CA TYR A 25 -24.24 2.20 19.60
C TYR A 25 -22.84 1.59 19.44
N LEU A 26 -22.73 0.25 19.50
CA LEU A 26 -21.46 -0.43 19.19
C LEU A 26 -21.00 -0.18 17.75
N PHE A 27 -21.92 -0.13 16.78
CA PHE A 27 -21.57 0.09 15.38
C PHE A 27 -21.28 1.56 15.02
N GLU A 28 -21.69 2.52 15.84
CA GLU A 28 -21.39 3.93 15.64
C GLU A 28 -19.88 4.20 15.80
N ASP A 29 -19.25 3.60 16.81
CA ASP A 29 -17.78 3.68 17.02
C ASP A 29 -16.98 2.80 16.06
N ILE A 30 -17.55 1.68 15.59
CA ILE A 30 -16.89 0.74 14.67
C ILE A 30 -16.76 1.30 13.25
N GLN A 31 -17.66 2.19 12.81
CA GLN A 31 -17.63 2.74 11.44
C GLN A 31 -16.32 3.46 11.10
N ASN A 32 -15.78 4.24 12.05
CA ASN A 32 -14.50 4.93 11.85
C ASN A 32 -13.33 3.94 11.88
N SER A 33 -13.35 2.98 12.81
CA SER A 33 -12.29 1.97 12.94
C SER A 33 -12.22 1.00 11.76
N VAL A 34 -13.36 0.59 11.21
CA VAL A 34 -13.43 -0.29 10.03
C VAL A 34 -12.96 0.43 8.78
N SER A 35 -13.29 1.72 8.62
CA SER A 35 -12.82 2.52 7.49
C SER A 35 -11.29 2.64 7.48
N ASP A 36 -10.68 2.97 8.62
CA ASP A 36 -9.22 3.05 8.76
C ASP A 36 -8.54 1.69 8.58
N TRP A 37 -9.14 0.61 9.08
CA TRP A 37 -8.64 -0.75 8.88
C TRP A 37 -8.72 -1.18 7.42
N LEU A 38 -9.82 -0.86 6.71
CA LEU A 38 -9.98 -1.13 5.29
C LEU A 38 -8.95 -0.38 4.44
N VAL A 39 -8.71 0.91 4.74
CA VAL A 39 -7.66 1.70 4.08
C VAL A 39 -6.28 1.11 4.35
N THR A 40 -6.03 0.69 5.59
CA THR A 40 -4.77 0.03 5.96
C THR A 40 -4.58 -1.25 5.15
N ILE A 41 -5.59 -2.11 5.06
CA ILE A 41 -5.53 -3.36 4.28
C ILE A 41 -5.38 -3.10 2.78
N ALA A 42 -6.10 -2.12 2.23
CA ALA A 42 -6.00 -1.75 0.83
C ALA A 42 -4.59 -1.27 0.44
N THR A 43 -3.88 -0.63 1.38
CA THR A 43 -2.51 -0.12 1.15
C THR A 43 -1.40 -1.10 1.51
N LEU A 44 -1.69 -2.22 2.21
CA LEU A 44 -0.70 -3.23 2.57
C LEU A 44 0.04 -3.83 1.36
N PRO A 45 -0.62 -4.21 0.25
CA PRO A 45 0.06 -4.71 -0.94
C PRO A 45 1.05 -3.68 -1.50
N GLU A 46 0.64 -2.43 -1.65
CA GLU A 46 1.50 -1.36 -2.16
C GLU A 46 2.73 -1.15 -1.25
N ARG A 47 2.53 -1.11 0.06
CA ARG A 47 3.63 -0.99 1.04
C ARG A 47 4.62 -2.15 0.96
N LYS A 48 4.13 -3.36 0.69
CA LYS A 48 4.98 -4.55 0.51
C LYS A 48 5.85 -4.41 -0.74
N GLU A 49 5.26 -3.99 -1.86
CA GLU A 49 5.98 -3.79 -3.11
C GLU A 49 7.03 -2.68 -3.01
N LEU A 50 6.71 -1.57 -2.33
CA LEU A 50 7.65 -0.47 -2.07
C LEU A 50 8.85 -0.92 -1.22
N ARG A 51 8.61 -1.73 -0.16
CA ARG A 51 9.69 -2.32 0.64
C ARG A 51 10.54 -3.27 -0.17
N SER A 52 9.92 -4.14 -0.97
CA SER A 52 10.67 -5.06 -1.84
C SER A 52 11.54 -4.32 -2.84
N LEU A 53 11.03 -3.24 -3.43
CA LEU A 53 11.79 -2.35 -4.31
C LEU A 53 12.99 -1.73 -3.57
N GLN A 54 12.75 -1.18 -2.38
CA GLN A 54 13.81 -0.61 -1.54
C GLN A 54 14.91 -1.64 -1.22
N ASP A 55 14.54 -2.85 -0.82
CA ASP A 55 15.49 -3.92 -0.51
C ASP A 55 16.31 -4.31 -1.75
N LYS A 56 15.65 -4.46 -2.90
CA LYS A 56 16.31 -4.76 -4.18
C LYS A 56 17.33 -3.68 -4.55
N ILE A 57 16.97 -2.41 -4.39
CA ILE A 57 17.87 -1.28 -4.61
C ILE A 57 19.08 -1.35 -3.66
N ASN A 58 18.83 -1.57 -2.37
CA ASN A 58 19.88 -1.63 -1.35
C ASN A 58 20.86 -2.79 -1.59
N ILE A 59 20.38 -3.95 -2.05
CA ILE A 59 21.20 -5.12 -2.38
C ILE A 59 22.01 -4.86 -3.65
N GLU A 60 21.35 -4.43 -4.73
CA GLU A 60 21.96 -4.36 -6.05
C GLU A 60 22.87 -3.15 -6.29
N LEU A 61 22.70 -2.06 -5.53
CA LEU A 61 23.53 -0.85 -5.61
C LEU A 61 24.50 -0.70 -4.44
N SER A 62 24.57 -1.71 -3.56
CA SER A 62 25.48 -1.74 -2.42
C SER A 62 26.96 -1.58 -2.84
N PRO A 63 27.80 -0.93 -2.02
CA PRO A 63 27.45 -0.20 -0.80
C PRO A 63 26.89 1.19 -1.11
N LEU A 64 25.81 1.54 -0.40
CA LEU A 64 25.20 2.87 -0.43
C LEU A 64 25.70 3.72 0.74
N LYS A 65 26.08 4.97 0.46
CA LYS A 65 26.39 5.96 1.51
C LYS A 65 25.12 6.33 2.30
N PRO A 66 25.23 6.83 3.55
CA PRO A 66 24.06 7.16 4.38
C PRO A 66 23.05 8.11 3.70
N TYR A 67 23.54 9.10 2.95
CA TYR A 67 22.66 10.01 2.20
C TYR A 67 21.93 9.30 1.05
N GLN A 68 22.59 8.33 0.38
CA GLN A 68 21.97 7.55 -0.69
C GLN A 68 20.90 6.62 -0.13
N GLN A 69 21.13 6.00 1.02
CA GLN A 69 20.12 5.19 1.70
C GLN A 69 18.89 6.03 2.08
N SER A 70 19.12 7.23 2.59
CA SER A 70 18.03 8.18 2.92
C SER A 70 17.29 8.62 1.67
N TYR A 71 18.00 8.87 0.57
CA TYR A 71 17.40 9.20 -0.72
C TYR A 71 16.58 8.04 -1.30
N VAL A 72 17.08 6.80 -1.22
CA VAL A 72 16.32 5.61 -1.63
C VAL A 72 15.02 5.51 -0.82
N LYS A 73 15.08 5.71 0.51
CA LYS A 73 13.87 5.77 1.36
C LYS A 73 12.89 6.84 0.92
N GLN A 74 13.38 8.02 0.53
CA GLN A 74 12.55 9.12 0.07
C GLN A 74 11.85 8.80 -1.26
N ILE A 75 12.58 8.31 -2.27
CA ILE A 75 12.00 8.01 -3.59
C ILE A 75 11.10 6.77 -3.58
N THR A 76 11.21 5.93 -2.55
CA THR A 76 10.36 4.73 -2.34
C THR A 76 9.32 4.92 -1.23
N ALA A 77 9.02 6.17 -0.83
CA ALA A 77 8.03 6.46 0.22
C ALA A 77 6.59 6.08 -0.17
N ASP A 78 6.25 6.20 -1.45
CA ASP A 78 4.96 5.90 -2.05
C ASP A 78 5.10 5.69 -3.57
N ALA A 79 4.10 5.12 -4.23
CA ALA A 79 4.17 4.84 -5.67
C ALA A 79 4.27 6.11 -6.55
N ALA A 80 3.70 7.24 -6.13
CA ALA A 80 3.77 8.49 -6.88
C ALA A 80 5.19 9.08 -6.85
N SER A 81 5.89 8.97 -5.73
CA SER A 81 7.29 9.34 -5.57
C SER A 81 8.20 8.50 -6.48
N VAL A 82 7.97 7.19 -6.57
CA VAL A 82 8.70 6.30 -7.48
C VAL A 82 8.48 6.70 -8.94
N LYS A 83 7.23 6.96 -9.34
CA LYS A 83 6.89 7.40 -10.70
C LYS A 83 7.52 8.75 -11.05
N ARG A 84 7.48 9.71 -10.11
CA ARG A 84 8.10 11.03 -10.27
C ARG A 84 9.60 10.90 -10.48
N PHE A 85 10.26 10.06 -9.67
CA PHE A 85 11.68 9.75 -9.86
C PHE A 85 11.95 9.17 -11.25
N HIS A 86 11.15 8.19 -11.70
CA HIS A 86 11.31 7.58 -13.01
C HIS A 86 11.16 8.59 -14.15
N HIS A 87 10.10 9.41 -14.10
CA HIS A 87 9.85 10.41 -15.12
C HIS A 87 10.99 11.44 -15.22
N ILE A 88 11.40 12.02 -14.10
CA ILE A 88 12.44 13.07 -14.09
C ILE A 88 13.81 12.48 -14.45
N TYR A 89 14.25 11.44 -13.74
CA TYR A 89 15.65 11.02 -13.79
C TYR A 89 15.93 9.83 -14.71
N CYS A 90 14.90 9.16 -15.24
CA CYS A 90 15.07 8.01 -16.13
C CYS A 90 14.53 8.27 -17.54
N GLU A 91 13.44 9.03 -17.70
CA GLU A 91 12.88 9.38 -19.01
C GLU A 91 13.46 10.69 -19.56
N ASN A 92 13.43 11.75 -18.75
CA ASN A 92 13.94 13.07 -19.18
C ASN A 92 15.47 13.19 -19.09
N ASP A 93 16.14 12.15 -18.58
CA ASP A 93 17.60 12.06 -18.40
C ASP A 93 18.19 13.21 -17.54
N ASP A 94 17.39 13.81 -16.65
CA ASP A 94 17.86 14.87 -15.77
C ASP A 94 18.97 14.40 -14.82
N ILE A 95 19.81 15.36 -14.39
CA ILE A 95 20.90 15.09 -13.45
C ILE A 95 20.33 14.71 -12.09
N ASN A 96 20.57 13.46 -11.68
CA ASN A 96 20.26 13.01 -10.33
C ASN A 96 21.44 13.30 -9.38
N PRO A 97 21.24 14.08 -8.30
CA PRO A 97 22.33 14.49 -7.41
C PRO A 97 22.87 13.35 -6.53
N ASN A 98 22.15 12.24 -6.39
CA ASN A 98 22.49 11.13 -5.50
C ASN A 98 23.08 9.92 -6.23
N PHE A 99 22.68 9.70 -7.48
CA PHE A 99 23.12 8.59 -8.31
C PHE A 99 23.51 9.10 -9.70
N THR A 100 24.73 8.83 -10.14
CA THR A 100 25.24 9.27 -11.45
C THR A 100 25.68 8.07 -12.30
N GLY A 101 25.77 8.29 -13.61
CA GLY A 101 26.27 7.32 -14.59
C GLY A 101 25.58 5.96 -14.50
N THR A 102 26.39 4.90 -14.42
CA THR A 102 25.92 3.51 -14.42
C THR A 102 25.04 3.16 -13.22
N LYS A 103 25.26 3.77 -12.05
CA LYS A 103 24.41 3.56 -10.88
C LYS A 103 23.01 4.14 -11.08
N ARG A 104 22.89 5.30 -11.72
CA ARG A 104 21.59 5.87 -12.10
C ARG A 104 20.88 4.99 -13.11
N ALA A 105 21.58 4.55 -14.16
CA ALA A 105 21.01 3.65 -15.17
C ALA A 105 20.50 2.34 -14.55
N LYS A 106 21.28 1.73 -13.64
CA LYS A 106 20.87 0.51 -12.93
C LYS A 106 19.67 0.77 -12.01
N LEU A 107 19.64 1.89 -11.28
CA LEU A 107 18.49 2.29 -10.47
C LEU A 107 17.23 2.45 -11.34
N CYS A 108 17.34 3.10 -12.49
CA CYS A 108 16.24 3.25 -13.44
C CYS A 108 15.73 1.90 -13.97
N LEU A 109 16.63 0.95 -14.27
CA LEU A 109 16.24 -0.40 -14.66
C LEU A 109 15.49 -1.14 -13.54
N ILE A 110 15.99 -1.06 -12.30
CA ILE A 110 15.34 -1.69 -11.14
C ILE A 110 13.93 -1.10 -10.93
N VAL A 111 13.79 0.23 -10.98
CA VAL A 111 12.50 0.91 -10.84
C VAL A 111 11.54 0.54 -11.96
N LYS A 112 11.99 0.56 -13.22
CA LYS A 112 11.17 0.21 -14.40
C LYS A 112 10.64 -1.23 -14.35
N GLN A 113 11.44 -2.16 -13.82
CA GLN A 113 11.06 -3.57 -13.66
C GLN A 113 10.23 -3.84 -12.41
N SER A 114 10.04 -2.84 -11.54
CA SER A 114 9.33 -3.03 -10.28
C SER A 114 7.82 -3.18 -10.48
N PRO A 115 7.14 -4.00 -9.66
CA PRO A 115 5.68 -4.08 -9.67
C PRO A 115 5.01 -2.74 -9.32
N VAL A 116 5.68 -1.87 -8.55
CA VAL A 116 5.19 -0.52 -8.18
C VAL A 116 4.84 0.32 -9.42
N MET A 117 5.55 0.14 -10.53
CA MET A 117 5.26 0.84 -11.79
C MET A 117 4.01 0.30 -12.52
N GLN A 118 3.55 -0.92 -12.18
CA GLN A 118 2.44 -1.62 -12.84
C GLN A 118 1.10 -1.47 -12.09
N VAL A 119 1.11 -1.03 -10.83
CA VAL A 119 -0.09 -0.96 -9.96
C VAL A 119 -1.06 0.17 -10.34
N SER A 120 -0.76 1.04 -11.31
CA SER A 120 -1.76 1.94 -11.88
C SER A 120 -2.36 1.39 -13.17
N LYS A 121 -3.49 0.71 -13.02
CA LYS A 121 -4.59 0.79 -13.99
C LYS A 121 -5.86 1.14 -13.24
#